data_AF-A0A2V1D008-F1
#
_entry.id   AF-A0A2V1D008-F1
#
_cell.length_a   1.000
_cell.length_b   1.000
_cell.length_c   1.000
_cell.angle_alpha   90.00
_cell.angle_beta   90.00
_cell.angle_gamma   90.00
#
_symmetry.space_group_name_H-M   'P 1'
#
loop_
_entity.id
_entity.type
_entity.pdbx_description
1 polymer ?
#
loop_
_entity_poly.entity_id
_entity_poly.type
_entity_poly.pdbx_seq_one_letter_code
_entity_poly.pdbx_strand_id
1 'polypeptide(L)'
;PATTSLKDLTLTSDGKSFPVGQLSWSQKFQSIPCGTTPEEALSRGCDFDLITTAWLPPSCIDYELMHEFSRNYAWRYFRDPEGTQTFPEEPIVLGHQVDPIWTTNAWHSTHCLYMWKKLNRALVRRTRVDGEAIKLAHTDHCTHTVVNMTSYEGQEGIHSISIAIH
;
A
#
# COMPACT_ATOMS: atom_id res chain seq x y z
N PRO A 1 1.72 24.83 -10.61
CA PRO A 1 2.65 24.21 -11.59
C PRO A 1 1.87 23.30 -12.54
N ALA A 2 1.95 23.54 -13.86
CA ALA A 2 1.27 22.71 -14.85
C ALA A 2 1.68 21.23 -14.69
N THR A 3 0.69 20.35 -14.73
CA THR A 3 0.86 18.90 -14.83
C THR A 3 1.61 18.57 -16.11
N THR A 4 2.94 18.45 -16.04
CA THR A 4 3.70 17.62 -16.96
C THR A 4 3.15 16.20 -16.79
N SER A 5 2.12 15.90 -17.58
CA SER A 5 1.64 14.54 -17.79
C SER A 5 2.81 13.81 -18.44
N LEU A 6 3.42 12.87 -17.72
CA LEU A 6 4.39 11.94 -18.34
C LEU A 6 3.75 11.09 -19.44
N LYS A 7 2.42 11.15 -19.62
CA LYS A 7 1.67 10.22 -20.46
C LYS A 7 1.86 10.42 -21.97
N ASP A 8 2.28 11.58 -22.46
CA ASP A 8 2.03 11.91 -23.88
C ASP A 8 3.20 12.53 -24.66
N LEU A 9 4.41 12.59 -24.10
CA LEU A 9 5.57 13.09 -24.86
C LEU A 9 6.15 11.98 -25.72
N THR A 10 5.56 11.70 -26.88
CA THR A 10 6.24 10.94 -27.94
C THR A 10 7.41 11.78 -28.46
N LEU A 11 8.64 11.37 -28.15
CA LEU A 11 9.86 12.15 -28.39
C LEU A 11 10.65 11.66 -29.61
N THR A 12 10.27 10.51 -30.16
CA THR A 12 10.92 9.91 -31.33
C THR A 12 9.89 9.53 -32.40
N SER A 13 10.34 9.49 -33.65
CA SER A 13 9.51 9.15 -34.82
C SER A 13 8.96 7.73 -34.80
N ASP A 14 9.49 6.83 -33.96
CA ASP A 14 9.02 5.45 -33.76
C ASP A 14 7.99 5.32 -32.61
N GLY A 15 7.47 6.44 -32.09
CA GLY A 15 6.42 6.41 -31.07
C GLY A 15 6.92 6.26 -29.64
N LYS A 16 8.24 6.33 -29.39
CA LYS A 16 8.82 6.16 -28.05
C LYS A 16 9.02 7.50 -27.34
N SER A 17 9.09 7.40 -26.02
CA SER A 17 9.31 8.52 -25.10
C SER A 17 10.56 8.23 -24.30
N PHE A 18 11.61 9.03 -24.48
CA PHE A 18 12.82 8.96 -23.66
C PHE A 18 12.94 10.24 -22.84
N PRO A 19 12.61 10.21 -21.53
CA PRO A 19 12.75 11.40 -20.71
C PRO A 19 14.22 11.82 -20.65
N VAL A 20 14.46 13.13 -20.77
CA VAL A 20 15.78 13.74 -20.50
C VAL A 20 15.79 14.33 -19.09
N GLY A 21 16.90 14.13 -18.38
CA GLY A 21 17.08 14.63 -17.01
C GLY A 21 16.62 13.66 -15.92
N GLN A 22 16.85 14.05 -14.67
CA GLN A 22 16.47 13.24 -13.51
C GLN A 22 14.98 13.37 -13.25
N LEU A 23 14.33 12.22 -13.06
CA LEU A 23 12.99 12.15 -12.51
C LEU A 23 12.98 12.79 -11.10
N SER A 24 12.29 13.92 -10.94
CA SER A 24 12.26 14.66 -9.67
C SER A 24 10.84 14.79 -9.12
N TRP A 25 10.72 14.46 -7.85
CA TRP A 25 9.50 14.58 -7.05
C TRP A 25 9.90 15.11 -5.69
N SER A 26 9.07 15.94 -5.08
CA SER A 26 9.29 16.38 -3.70
C SER A 26 8.03 16.16 -2.88
N GLN A 27 8.21 15.55 -1.70
CA GLN A 27 7.18 15.41 -0.70
C GLN A 27 7.76 15.79 0.66
N LYS A 28 6.97 16.50 1.46
CA LYS A 28 7.30 16.80 2.85
C LYS A 28 6.59 15.80 3.74
N PHE A 29 7.35 15.11 4.56
CA PHE A 29 6.82 14.19 5.56
C PHE A 29 6.70 14.89 6.90
N GLN A 30 5.56 14.72 7.54
CA GLN A 30 5.36 15.08 8.94
C GLN A 30 5.67 13.86 9.79
N SER A 31 6.29 14.06 10.95
CA SER A 31 6.46 12.99 11.92
C SER A 31 5.12 12.67 12.57
N ILE A 32 4.66 11.43 12.39
CA ILE A 32 3.51 10.83 13.09
C ILE A 32 2.21 11.69 12.98
N PRO A 33 1.74 12.07 11.77
CA PRO A 33 0.50 12.82 11.62
C PRO A 33 -0.72 12.12 12.25
N CYS A 34 -0.77 10.79 12.32
CA CYS A 34 -1.89 10.05 12.91
C CYS A 34 -1.72 9.64 14.38
N GLY A 35 -0.62 10.03 15.03
CA GLY A 35 -0.35 9.63 16.41
C GLY A 35 0.16 8.19 16.53
N THR A 36 0.04 7.63 17.72
CA THR A 36 0.65 6.35 18.11
C THR A 36 -0.38 5.31 18.55
N THR A 37 -1.66 5.70 18.64
CA THR A 37 -2.77 4.78 18.91
C THR A 37 -3.91 4.97 17.90
N PRO A 38 -4.77 3.96 17.71
CA PRO A 38 -5.97 4.07 16.86
C PRO A 38 -6.90 5.21 17.28
N GLU A 39 -7.06 5.44 18.59
CA GLU A 39 -7.88 6.52 19.14
C GLU A 39 -7.30 7.89 18.81
N GLU A 40 -5.96 8.05 18.88
CA GLU A 40 -5.30 9.27 18.43
C GLU A 40 -5.51 9.49 16.93
N ALA A 41 -5.38 8.45 16.11
CA ALA A 41 -5.57 8.52 14.67
C ALA A 41 -6.98 9.00 14.31
N LEU A 42 -8.00 8.41 14.93
CA LEU A 42 -9.39 8.85 14.79
C LEU A 42 -9.60 10.30 15.24
N SER A 43 -9.05 10.68 16.41
CA SER A 43 -9.17 12.04 16.93
C SER A 43 -8.52 13.09 16.03
N ARG A 44 -7.51 12.70 15.24
CA ARG A 44 -6.79 13.53 14.28
C ARG A 44 -7.39 13.48 12.87
N GLY A 45 -8.48 12.74 12.67
CA GLY A 45 -9.16 12.62 11.38
C GLY A 45 -8.41 11.77 10.36
N CYS A 46 -7.62 10.80 10.84
CA CYS A 46 -7.01 9.78 9.99
C CYS A 46 -7.98 8.62 9.75
N ASP A 47 -7.79 7.97 8.59
CA ASP A 47 -8.55 6.79 8.20
C ASP A 47 -7.62 5.57 8.12
N PHE A 48 -8.20 4.39 8.27
CA PHE A 48 -7.48 3.14 8.11
C PHE A 48 -7.55 2.65 6.66
N ASP A 49 -6.40 2.60 5.97
CA ASP A 49 -6.27 1.98 4.65
C ASP A 49 -6.12 0.47 4.85
N LEU A 50 -7.18 -0.29 4.55
CA LEU A 50 -7.25 -1.73 4.78
C LEU A 50 -6.18 -2.53 4.01
N ILE A 51 -5.76 -2.01 2.84
CA ILE A 51 -4.80 -2.71 2.00
C ILE A 51 -3.38 -2.32 2.39
N THR A 52 -3.10 -1.03 2.66
CA THR A 52 -1.81 -0.62 3.26
C THR A 52 -1.66 -1.15 4.70
N THR A 53 -2.76 -1.51 5.35
CA THR A 53 -2.82 -1.89 6.78
C THR A 53 -2.21 -0.83 7.69
N ALA A 54 -2.58 0.44 7.45
CA ALA A 54 -2.08 1.56 8.22
C ALA A 54 -3.13 2.66 8.43
N TRP A 55 -3.03 3.33 9.57
CA TRP A 55 -3.69 4.61 9.80
C TRP A 55 -2.94 5.71 9.06
N LEU A 56 -3.63 6.43 8.18
CA LEU A 56 -3.05 7.44 7.30
C LEU A 56 -3.92 8.70 7.25
N PRO A 57 -3.32 9.88 7.03
CA PRO A 57 -4.10 11.06 6.70
C PRO A 57 -4.88 10.83 5.40
N PRO A 58 -6.12 11.35 5.27
CA PRO A 58 -6.93 11.15 4.06
C PRO A 58 -6.22 11.53 2.76
N SER A 59 -5.31 12.52 2.81
CA SER A 59 -4.53 12.93 1.64
C SER A 59 -3.51 11.90 1.13
N CYS A 60 -3.20 10.87 1.92
CA CYS A 60 -2.25 9.80 1.59
C CYS A 60 -2.94 8.49 1.19
N ILE A 61 -4.28 8.44 1.25
CA ILE A 61 -5.07 7.26 0.89
C ILE A 61 -5.59 7.43 -0.54
N ASP A 62 -5.33 6.42 -1.38
CA ASP A 62 -5.96 6.33 -2.70
C ASP A 62 -7.24 5.50 -2.57
N TYR A 63 -8.34 6.13 -2.12
CA TYR A 63 -9.60 5.42 -1.85
C TYR A 63 -10.13 4.65 -3.06
N GLU A 64 -9.97 5.21 -4.27
CA GLU A 64 -10.37 4.54 -5.52
C GLU A 64 -9.62 3.20 -5.67
N LEU A 65 -8.30 3.22 -5.48
CA LEU A 65 -7.46 2.02 -5.57
C LEU A 65 -7.74 1.05 -4.42
N MET A 66 -7.87 1.55 -3.19
CA MET A 66 -8.21 0.75 -2.02
C MET A 66 -9.52 0.01 -2.25
N HIS A 67 -10.56 0.68 -2.73
CA HIS A 67 -11.86 0.07 -3.04
C HIS A 67 -11.82 -0.87 -4.24
N GLU A 68 -10.97 -0.62 -5.24
CA GLU A 68 -10.74 -1.56 -6.35
C GLU A 68 -10.20 -2.88 -5.80
N PHE A 69 -9.15 -2.81 -4.99
CA PHE A 69 -8.48 -3.99 -4.43
C PHE A 69 -9.37 -4.69 -3.40
N SER A 70 -10.05 -3.95 -2.53
CA SER A 70 -10.94 -4.50 -1.51
C SER A 70 -12.10 -5.33 -2.11
N ARG A 71 -12.56 -4.99 -3.31
CA ARG A 71 -13.70 -5.67 -3.97
C ARG A 71 -13.30 -6.83 -4.85
N ASN A 72 -12.11 -6.77 -5.45
CA ASN A 72 -11.70 -7.73 -6.48
C ASN A 72 -10.88 -8.91 -5.94
N TYR A 73 -10.47 -8.86 -4.68
CA TYR A 73 -9.67 -9.90 -4.03
C TYR A 73 -10.29 -10.26 -2.68
N ALA A 74 -10.16 -11.53 -2.27
CA ALA A 74 -10.65 -11.98 -0.98
C ALA A 74 -9.58 -11.76 0.10
N TRP A 75 -9.90 -11.01 1.15
CA TRP A 75 -8.93 -10.57 2.14
C TRP A 75 -9.17 -11.26 3.47
N ARG A 76 -8.46 -12.36 3.72
CA ARG A 76 -8.58 -13.08 5.00
C ARG A 76 -7.53 -12.63 5.99
N TYR A 77 -7.99 -12.16 7.13
CA TYR A 77 -7.16 -11.79 8.27
C TYR A 77 -7.45 -12.75 9.43
N PHE A 78 -6.41 -13.16 10.14
CA PHE A 78 -6.47 -14.15 11.20
C PHE A 78 -5.78 -13.65 12.47
N ARG A 79 -6.23 -14.17 13.61
CA ARG A 79 -5.67 -13.91 14.95
C ARG A 79 -4.47 -14.81 15.24
N ASP A 80 -4.40 -15.95 14.58
CA ASP A 80 -3.46 -17.03 14.83
C ASP A 80 -2.70 -17.43 13.56
N PRO A 81 -1.45 -17.91 13.70
CA PRO A 81 -0.66 -18.40 12.57
C PRO A 81 -1.27 -19.62 11.87
N GLU A 82 -2.11 -20.40 12.57
CA GLU A 82 -2.79 -21.56 12.00
C GLU A 82 -3.97 -21.19 11.08
N GLY A 83 -4.40 -19.92 11.06
CA GLY A 83 -5.48 -19.44 10.20
C GLY A 83 -6.87 -19.90 10.61
N THR A 84 -7.05 -20.26 11.87
CA THR A 84 -8.29 -20.88 12.37
C THR A 84 -9.31 -19.85 12.87
N GLN A 85 -8.84 -18.70 13.37
CA GLN A 85 -9.67 -17.65 13.93
C GLN A 85 -9.59 -16.39 13.09
N THR A 86 -10.68 -16.08 12.37
CA THR A 86 -10.73 -14.93 11.48
C THR A 86 -11.07 -13.63 12.22
N PHE A 87 -10.59 -12.52 11.65
CA PHE A 87 -11.14 -11.20 11.90
C PHE A 87 -12.24 -10.88 10.89
N PRO A 88 -13.26 -10.09 11.26
CA PRO A 88 -14.08 -9.38 10.30
C PRO A 88 -13.21 -8.48 9.41
N GLU A 89 -13.51 -8.41 8.11
CA GLU A 89 -12.85 -7.52 7.14
C GLU A 89 -13.30 -6.05 7.30
N GLU A 90 -13.39 -5.58 8.54
CA GLU A 90 -13.80 -4.22 8.88
C GLU A 90 -12.58 -3.37 9.24
N PRO A 91 -12.34 -2.23 8.55
CA PRO A 91 -11.20 -1.36 8.79
C PRO A 91 -11.05 -0.94 10.26
N ILE A 92 -12.17 -0.69 10.95
CA ILE A 92 -12.13 -0.29 12.36
C ILE A 92 -11.68 -1.44 13.27
N VAL A 93 -12.13 -2.66 13.00
CA VAL A 93 -11.76 -3.83 13.81
C VAL A 93 -10.27 -4.12 13.63
N LEU A 94 -9.82 -4.16 12.39
CA LEU A 94 -8.42 -4.41 12.07
C LEU A 94 -7.52 -3.26 12.55
N GLY A 95 -7.91 -2.00 12.31
CA GLY A 95 -7.13 -0.84 12.73
C GLY A 95 -6.95 -0.70 14.25
N HIS A 96 -7.77 -1.37 15.07
CA HIS A 96 -7.60 -1.40 16.53
C HIS A 96 -6.72 -2.54 17.04
N GLN A 97 -6.22 -3.42 16.17
CA GLN A 97 -5.33 -4.49 16.60
C GLN A 97 -3.92 -3.93 16.86
N VAL A 98 -3.41 -4.20 18.05
CA VAL A 98 -2.04 -3.82 18.48
C VAL A 98 -1.04 -4.95 18.28
N ASP A 99 -1.53 -6.20 18.27
CA ASP A 99 -0.73 -7.38 17.99
C ASP A 99 -0.65 -7.64 16.47
N PRO A 100 0.39 -8.37 16.00
CA PRO A 100 0.47 -8.78 14.61
C PRO A 100 -0.77 -9.56 14.19
N ILE A 101 -1.31 -9.24 13.02
CA ILE A 101 -2.39 -9.99 12.38
C ILE A 101 -1.79 -10.93 11.34
N TRP A 102 -2.44 -12.06 11.12
CA TRP A 102 -1.98 -13.07 10.17
C TRP A 102 -2.80 -13.00 8.89
N THR A 103 -2.19 -13.28 7.75
CA THR A 103 -2.84 -13.19 6.44
C THR A 103 -2.26 -14.21 5.47
N THR A 104 -2.95 -14.45 4.36
CA THR A 104 -2.53 -15.43 3.36
C THR A 104 -1.38 -14.93 2.48
N ASN A 105 -0.64 -15.86 1.88
CA ASN A 105 0.31 -15.57 0.81
C ASN A 105 -0.31 -14.76 -0.34
N ALA A 106 -1.50 -15.15 -0.80
CA ALA A 106 -2.21 -14.44 -1.84
C ALA A 106 -2.47 -12.96 -1.47
N TRP A 107 -2.85 -12.71 -0.19
CA TRP A 107 -2.97 -11.35 0.33
C TRP A 107 -1.64 -10.61 0.23
N HIS A 108 -0.53 -11.23 0.67
CA HIS A 108 0.77 -10.56 0.74
C HIS A 108 1.29 -10.17 -0.66
N SER A 109 1.20 -11.06 -1.65
CA SER A 109 1.52 -10.69 -3.04
C SER A 109 0.63 -9.56 -3.56
N THR A 110 -0.67 -9.60 -3.23
CA THR A 110 -1.62 -8.58 -3.70
C THR A 110 -1.34 -7.22 -3.04
N HIS A 111 -1.01 -7.20 -1.74
CA HIS A 111 -0.52 -6.01 -1.03
C HIS A 111 0.74 -5.43 -1.69
N CYS A 112 1.72 -6.28 -2.01
CA CYS A 112 2.96 -5.82 -2.66
C CYS A 112 2.68 -5.15 -4.02
N LEU A 113 1.81 -5.73 -4.84
CA LEU A 113 1.38 -5.13 -6.12
C LEU A 113 0.55 -3.87 -5.92
N TYR A 114 -0.30 -3.82 -4.88
CA TYR A 114 -1.05 -2.63 -4.50
C TYR A 114 -0.12 -1.47 -4.15
N MET A 115 0.88 -1.68 -3.29
CA MET A 115 1.81 -0.63 -2.86
C MET A 115 2.60 -0.05 -4.04
N TRP A 116 3.02 -0.90 -4.99
CA TRP A 116 3.63 -0.43 -6.24
C TRP A 116 2.67 0.41 -7.09
N LYS A 117 1.43 -0.05 -7.28
CA LYS A 117 0.41 0.68 -8.07
C LYS A 117 0.01 2.00 -7.39
N LYS A 118 -0.07 2.03 -6.05
CA LYS A 118 -0.32 3.21 -5.22
C LYS A 118 0.78 4.26 -5.43
N LEU A 119 2.05 3.86 -5.35
CA LEU A 119 3.19 4.73 -5.64
C LEU A 119 3.10 5.30 -7.07
N ASN A 120 2.94 4.43 -8.07
CA ASN A 120 2.87 4.88 -9.47
C ASN A 120 1.74 5.90 -9.70
N ARG A 121 0.55 5.63 -9.15
CA ARG A 121 -0.60 6.55 -9.24
C ARG A 121 -0.30 7.88 -8.57
N ALA A 122 0.34 7.89 -7.39
CA ALA A 122 0.74 9.12 -6.72
C ALA A 122 1.72 9.96 -7.57
N LEU A 123 2.71 9.31 -8.20
CA LEU A 123 3.66 9.97 -9.09
C LEU A 123 2.97 10.59 -10.31
N VAL A 124 2.11 9.82 -10.99
CA VAL A 124 1.41 10.27 -12.21
C VAL A 124 0.37 11.35 -11.92
N ARG A 125 -0.37 11.22 -10.81
CA ARG A 125 -1.44 12.15 -10.40
C ARG A 125 -0.94 13.34 -9.59
N ARG A 126 0.34 13.32 -9.17
CA ARG A 126 0.95 14.33 -8.28
C ARG A 126 0.20 14.48 -6.95
N THR A 127 -0.25 13.37 -6.39
CA THR A 127 -0.88 13.31 -5.07
C THR A 127 0.15 12.93 -4.00
N ARG A 128 -0.22 13.10 -2.73
CA ARG A 128 0.62 12.60 -1.62
C ARG A 128 0.48 11.09 -1.51
N VAL A 129 1.49 10.46 -0.92
CA VAL A 129 1.48 9.04 -0.58
C VAL A 129 2.16 8.83 0.77
N ASP A 130 1.88 7.72 1.45
CA ASP A 130 2.54 7.38 2.70
C ASP A 130 4.04 7.07 2.52
N GLY A 131 4.77 7.05 3.64
CA GLY A 131 6.21 6.78 3.65
C GLY A 131 6.55 5.35 3.24
N GLU A 132 5.69 4.37 3.51
CA GLU A 132 5.96 2.97 3.17
C GLU A 132 5.96 2.74 1.67
N ALA A 133 5.09 3.43 0.93
CA ALA A 133 5.05 3.35 -0.52
C ALA A 133 6.31 3.88 -1.21
N ILE A 134 7.11 4.74 -0.55
CA ILE A 134 8.35 5.31 -1.14
C ILE A 134 9.64 4.71 -0.58
N LYS A 135 9.56 3.89 0.48
CA LYS A 135 10.73 3.27 1.10
C LYS A 135 11.30 2.20 0.17
N LEU A 136 12.58 2.36 -0.20
CA LEU A 136 13.27 1.40 -1.06
C LEU A 136 13.27 -0.01 -0.44
N ALA A 137 13.57 -0.12 0.85
CA ALA A 137 13.56 -1.41 1.55
C ALA A 137 12.19 -2.12 1.46
N HIS A 138 11.09 -1.38 1.51
CA HIS A 138 9.76 -1.97 1.34
C HIS A 138 9.50 -2.40 -0.11
N THR A 139 9.99 -1.62 -1.09
CA THR A 139 9.92 -1.98 -2.51
C THR A 139 10.72 -3.25 -2.83
N ASP A 140 11.91 -3.40 -2.25
CA ASP A 140 12.77 -4.56 -2.44
C ASP A 140 12.13 -5.83 -1.84
N HIS A 141 11.59 -5.72 -0.61
CA HIS A 141 10.79 -6.78 0.02
C HIS A 141 9.60 -7.19 -0.85
N CYS A 142 8.83 -6.21 -1.33
CA CYS A 142 7.65 -6.46 -2.16
C CYS A 142 8.02 -7.17 -3.46
N THR A 143 9.10 -6.74 -4.11
CA THR A 143 9.56 -7.34 -5.37
C THR A 143 9.98 -8.79 -5.17
N HIS A 144 10.75 -9.07 -4.12
CA HIS A 144 11.17 -10.43 -3.78
C HIS A 144 9.97 -11.33 -3.43
N THR A 145 9.00 -10.82 -2.67
CA THR A 145 7.78 -11.55 -2.31
C THR A 145 6.97 -11.94 -3.54
N VAL A 146 6.77 -11.02 -4.49
CA VAL A 146 6.03 -11.31 -5.73
C VAL A 146 6.74 -12.34 -6.61
N VAL A 147 8.07 -12.24 -6.74
CA VAL A 147 8.86 -13.20 -7.55
C VAL A 147 8.83 -14.60 -6.94
N ASN A 148 8.95 -14.72 -5.62
CA ASN A 148 8.98 -16.03 -4.98
C ASN A 148 7.60 -16.69 -4.97
N MET A 149 6.52 -15.93 -4.85
CA MET A 149 5.16 -16.48 -4.89
C MET A 149 4.75 -16.99 -6.28
N THR A 150 5.37 -16.46 -7.34
CA THR A 150 5.06 -16.84 -8.73
C THR A 150 5.95 -17.96 -9.27
N SER A 151 7.10 -18.19 -8.63
CA SER A 151 8.04 -19.26 -9.00
C SER A 151 7.75 -20.59 -8.31
N TYR A 152 7.02 -20.59 -7.20
CA TYR A 152 6.51 -21.79 -6.54
C TYR A 152 5.00 -21.89 -6.77
N GLU A 153 4.57 -22.84 -7.60
CA GLU A 153 3.15 -23.20 -7.71
C GLU A 153 2.57 -23.48 -6.32
N GLY A 154 1.67 -22.60 -5.85
CA GLY A 154 0.59 -22.97 -4.94
C GLY A 154 0.92 -23.27 -3.48
N GLN A 155 1.89 -22.60 -2.84
CA GLN A 155 1.95 -22.68 -1.37
C GLN A 155 0.86 -21.81 -0.73
N GLU A 156 -0.26 -22.44 -0.41
CA GLU A 156 -1.15 -21.98 0.67
C GLU A 156 -0.31 -21.82 1.93
N GLY A 157 -0.24 -20.59 2.45
CA GLY A 157 0.58 -20.25 3.60
C GLY A 157 0.10 -18.97 4.25
N ILE A 158 0.37 -18.85 5.55
CA ILE A 158 -0.06 -17.74 6.39
C ILE A 158 1.17 -17.05 6.96
N HIS A 159 1.18 -15.71 6.91
CA HIS A 159 2.27 -14.87 7.37
C HIS A 159 1.73 -13.72 8.21
N SER A 160 2.51 -13.27 9.20
CA SER A 160 2.14 -12.14 10.03
C SER A 160 2.47 -10.83 9.32
N ILE A 161 1.62 -9.83 9.55
CA ILE A 161 1.83 -8.44 9.17
C ILE A 161 1.56 -7.56 10.39
N SER A 162 2.26 -6.45 10.47
CA SER A 162 2.06 -5.45 11.52
C SER A 162 1.20 -4.32 11.00
N ILE A 163 0.29 -3.83 11.82
CA ILE A 163 -0.44 -2.60 11.54
C ILE A 163 0.46 -1.41 11.85
N ALA A 164 0.52 -0.46 10.93
CA ALA A 164 1.29 0.76 11.12
C ALA A 164 0.39 1.96 11.45
N ILE A 165 0.92 2.90 12.22
CA ILE A 165 0.30 4.20 12.46
C ILE A 165 1.30 5.25 11.98
N HIS A 166 0.95 5.98 10.92
CA HIS A 166 1.79 7.00 10.32
C HIS A 166 1.09 8.35 10.41
#